data_AF-A0A813WVC8-F1
#
_entry.id   AF-A0A813WVC8-F1
#
_cell.length_a   1.000
_cell.length_b   1.000
_cell.length_c   1.000
_cell.angle_alpha   90.00
_cell.angle_beta   90.00
_cell.angle_gamma   90.00
#
_symmetry.space_group_name_H-M   'P 1'
#
loop_
_entity.id
_entity.type
_entity.pdbx_description
1 polymer ?
#
loop_
_entity_poly.entity_id
_entity_poly.type
_entity_poly.pdbx_seq_one_letter_code
_entity_poly.pdbx_strand_id
1 'polypeptide(L)'
;MGCITGCEVKLDIVPEARPIKQKLRPVAIHLQESVKRELEKQVDEDILEKVDSLMGPTPWILNLVVVPKGDKKQDTKSSPDQFDNRLTCDARPMNKALRRTRHPTKSSEDLIYLVCAEGIKPTDDKCQALREATTPSNVKELRSLLNVILSNSRFIRDTCSTTEMGF
;
A
#
# COMPACT_ATOMS: atom_id res chain seq x y z
N MET A 1 -0.43 14.82 4.29
CA MET A 1 -0.63 13.58 3.50
C MET A 1 -0.21 13.89 2.08
N GLY A 2 0.54 13.02 1.40
CA GLY A 2 0.75 13.15 -0.03
C GLY A 2 -0.46 12.57 -0.74
N CYS A 3 -1.27 13.40 -1.40
CA CYS A 3 -2.40 12.94 -2.22
C CYS A 3 -1.96 12.90 -3.68
N ILE A 4 -2.11 11.74 -4.33
CA ILE A 4 -1.92 11.63 -5.78
C ILE A 4 -3.18 12.19 -6.43
N THR A 5 -3.05 13.32 -7.11
CA THR A 5 -4.17 13.97 -7.81
C THR A 5 -4.27 13.46 -9.24
N GLY A 6 -5.50 13.35 -9.78
CA GLY A 6 -5.74 12.99 -11.18
C GLY A 6 -5.64 11.50 -11.52
N CYS A 7 -5.52 10.61 -10.53
CA CYS A 7 -5.57 9.16 -10.75
C CYS A 7 -6.82 8.55 -10.12
N GLU A 8 -7.67 7.94 -10.94
CA GLU A 8 -8.79 7.11 -10.48
C GLU A 8 -8.36 5.64 -10.46
N VAL A 9 -8.51 4.98 -9.30
CA VAL A 9 -8.17 3.57 -9.15
C VAL A 9 -9.43 2.72 -9.27
N LYS A 10 -9.48 1.86 -10.30
CA LYS A 10 -10.55 0.88 -10.47
C LYS A 10 -10.20 -0.43 -9.79
N LEU A 11 -11.08 -0.90 -8.91
CA LEU A 11 -10.97 -2.20 -8.26
C LEU A 11 -11.56 -3.28 -9.17
N ASP A 12 -10.76 -4.26 -9.56
CA ASP A 12 -11.21 -5.42 -10.36
C ASP A 12 -11.87 -6.46 -9.44
N ILE A 13 -13.20 -6.59 -9.54
CA ILE A 13 -14.01 -7.51 -8.75
C ILE A 13 -14.33 -8.74 -9.60
N VAL A 14 -14.19 -9.93 -9.01
CA VAL A 14 -14.59 -11.19 -9.66
C VAL A 14 -16.08 -11.11 -10.06
N PRO A 15 -16.46 -11.37 -11.33
CA PRO A 15 -17.83 -11.21 -11.80
C PRO A 15 -18.87 -12.02 -11.02
N GLU A 16 -18.50 -13.20 -10.51
CA GLU A 16 -19.38 -14.06 -9.74
C GLU A 16 -19.46 -13.69 -8.24
N ALA A 17 -18.70 -12.68 -7.79
CA ALA A 17 -18.66 -12.30 -6.38
C ALA A 17 -19.98 -11.66 -5.94
N ARG A 18 -20.56 -12.20 -4.87
CA ARG A 18 -21.78 -11.65 -4.27
C ARG A 18 -21.44 -10.50 -3.31
N PRO A 19 -22.11 -9.35 -3.42
CA PRO A 19 -21.94 -8.26 -2.47
C PRO A 19 -22.30 -8.66 -1.05
N ILE A 20 -21.53 -8.14 -0.09
CA ILE A 20 -21.71 -8.46 1.33
C ILE A 20 -22.18 -7.21 2.07
N LYS A 21 -23.29 -7.37 2.81
CA LYS A 21 -23.80 -6.38 3.75
C LYS A 21 -23.52 -6.84 5.18
N GLN A 22 -22.48 -6.32 5.80
CA GLN A 22 -22.17 -6.62 7.20
C GLN A 22 -23.10 -5.83 8.14
N LYS A 23 -23.50 -6.46 9.26
CA LYS A 23 -24.24 -5.78 10.33
C LYS A 23 -23.29 -4.89 11.13
N LEU A 24 -23.66 -3.61 11.26
CA LEU A 24 -22.91 -2.62 12.01
C LEU A 24 -22.64 -3.09 13.45
N ARG A 25 -21.39 -2.94 13.89
CA ARG A 25 -20.98 -3.20 15.27
C ARG A 25 -21.27 -1.98 16.14
N PRO A 26 -21.91 -2.13 17.30
CA PRO A 26 -22.09 -1.03 18.23
C PRO A 26 -20.75 -0.45 18.67
N VAL A 27 -20.64 0.88 18.63
CA VAL A 27 -19.49 1.61 19.17
C VAL A 27 -19.74 1.85 20.65
N ALA A 28 -18.75 1.52 21.48
CA ALA A 28 -18.81 1.75 22.93
C ALA A 28 -19.03 3.23 23.23
N ILE A 29 -19.86 3.54 24.24
CA ILE A 29 -20.37 4.90 24.51
C ILE A 29 -19.22 5.92 24.66
N HIS A 30 -18.18 5.57 25.40
CA HIS A 30 -17.01 6.44 25.62
C HIS A 30 -16.21 6.75 24.35
N LEU A 31 -16.37 5.98 23.27
CA LEU A 31 -15.72 6.21 21.98
C LEU A 31 -16.62 6.92 20.98
N GLN A 32 -17.92 7.09 21.24
CA GLN A 32 -18.85 7.62 20.24
C GLN A 32 -18.49 9.05 19.83
N GLU A 33 -18.18 9.92 20.79
CA GLU A 33 -17.82 11.31 20.52
C GLU A 33 -16.49 11.43 19.77
N SER A 34 -15.50 10.64 20.16
CA SER A 34 -14.19 10.62 19.51
C SER A 34 -14.24 10.02 18.10
N VAL A 35 -15.07 9.01 17.87
CA VAL A 35 -15.33 8.43 16.54
C VAL A 35 -16.06 9.43 15.65
N LYS A 36 -17.10 10.09 16.16
CA LYS A 36 -17.87 11.09 15.40
C LYS A 36 -16.97 12.23 14.90
N ARG A 37 -16.16 12.80 15.78
CA ARG A 37 -15.21 13.88 15.44
C ARG A 37 -14.21 13.46 14.36
N GLU A 38 -13.68 12.24 14.43
CA GLU A 38 -12.73 11.74 13.43
C GLU A 38 -13.41 11.45 12.07
N LEU A 39 -14.66 10.98 12.07
CA LEU A 39 -15.44 10.83 10.83
C LEU A 39 -15.74 12.19 10.19
N GLU A 40 -16.16 13.19 10.96
CA GLU A 40 -16.41 14.55 10.48
C GLU A 40 -15.14 15.15 9.87
N LYS A 41 -14.01 15.01 10.56
CA LYS A 41 -12.71 15.43 10.04
C LYS A 41 -12.36 14.77 8.70
N GLN A 42 -12.56 13.46 8.55
CA GLN A 42 -12.26 12.76 7.29
C GLN A 42 -13.22 13.14 6.15
N VAL A 43 -14.45 13.56 6.46
CA VAL A 43 -15.37 14.13 5.47
C VAL A 43 -14.89 15.53 5.06
N ASP A 44 -14.48 16.36 6.01
CA ASP A 44 -13.95 17.70 5.75
C ASP A 44 -12.63 17.66 4.95
N GLU A 45 -11.81 16.62 5.16
CA GLU A 45 -10.58 16.35 4.41
C GLU A 45 -10.83 15.70 3.03
N ASP A 46 -12.10 15.51 2.62
CA ASP A 46 -12.50 14.89 1.35
C ASP A 46 -11.96 13.45 1.17
N ILE A 47 -11.75 12.74 2.29
CA ILE A 47 -11.33 11.33 2.31
C ILE A 47 -12.56 10.43 2.28
N LEU A 48 -13.65 10.84 2.94
CA LEU A 48 -14.92 10.13 3.01
C LEU A 48 -16.05 10.98 2.48
N GLU A 49 -16.94 10.37 1.70
CA GLU A 49 -18.17 11.01 1.21
C GLU A 49 -19.39 10.41 1.89
N LYS A 50 -20.38 11.26 2.20
CA LYS A 50 -21.67 10.78 2.70
C LYS A 50 -22.46 10.19 1.54
N VAL A 51 -22.77 8.90 1.63
CA VAL A 51 -23.69 8.26 0.69
C VAL A 51 -25.07 8.88 0.86
N ASP A 52 -25.52 9.60 -0.17
CA ASP A 52 -26.86 10.17 -0.23
C ASP A 52 -27.82 9.29 -1.04
N SER A 53 -29.09 9.65 -1.05
CA SER A 53 -30.12 8.94 -1.81
C SER A 53 -29.97 9.08 -3.33
N LEU A 54 -29.14 10.01 -3.82
CA LEU A 54 -28.90 10.23 -5.24
C LEU A 54 -27.86 9.25 -5.80
N MET A 55 -26.93 8.77 -4.96
CA MET A 55 -25.89 7.79 -5.31
C MET A 55 -26.41 6.34 -5.47
N GLY A 56 -27.69 6.08 -5.19
CA GLY A 56 -28.29 4.75 -5.29
C GLY A 56 -27.82 3.77 -4.19
N PRO A 57 -28.28 2.51 -4.23
CA PRO A 57 -27.95 1.53 -3.19
C PRO A 57 -26.48 1.09 -3.28
N THR A 58 -25.75 1.20 -2.16
CA THR A 58 -24.40 0.65 -2.04
C THR A 58 -24.44 -0.87 -1.84
N PRO A 59 -23.93 -1.67 -2.79
CA PRO A 59 -24.03 -3.13 -2.71
C PRO A 59 -23.10 -3.72 -1.64
N TRP A 60 -21.99 -3.05 -1.34
CA TRP A 60 -21.00 -3.48 -0.35
C TRP A 60 -21.09 -2.62 0.90
N ILE A 61 -21.30 -3.26 2.06
CA ILE A 61 -21.31 -2.57 3.36
C ILE A 61 -20.35 -3.30 4.29
N LEU A 62 -19.31 -2.59 4.71
CA LEU A 62 -18.27 -3.10 5.60
C LEU A 62 -18.44 -2.51 7.00
N ASN A 63 -17.98 -3.26 8.00
CA ASN A 63 -18.01 -2.82 9.38
C ASN A 63 -16.89 -1.84 9.71
N LEU A 64 -17.24 -0.78 10.45
CA LEU A 64 -16.30 0.10 11.11
C LEU A 64 -15.64 -0.63 12.29
N VAL A 65 -14.31 -0.51 12.37
CA VAL A 65 -13.48 -1.04 13.45
C VAL A 65 -12.71 0.14 14.05
N VAL A 66 -12.94 0.39 15.33
CA VAL A 66 -12.32 1.48 16.09
C VAL A 66 -11.14 0.92 16.87
N VAL A 67 -9.95 1.45 16.62
CA VAL A 67 -8.74 1.06 17.32
C VAL A 67 -8.18 2.30 18.03
N PRO A 68 -8.31 2.41 19.36
CA PRO A 68 -7.64 3.47 20.11
C PRO A 68 -6.13 3.40 19.87
N LYS A 69 -5.50 4.51 19.53
CA LYS A 69 -4.03 4.59 19.57
C LYS A 69 -3.63 4.62 21.05
N GLY A 70 -2.63 3.82 21.41
CA GLY A 70 -2.14 3.72 22.79
C GLY A 70 -1.74 5.08 23.35
N ASP A 71 -1.73 5.17 24.68
CA ASP A 71 -1.51 6.39 25.46
C ASP A 71 -0.39 7.24 24.86
N LYS A 72 -0.76 8.31 24.15
CA LYS A 72 0.15 9.44 24.07
C LYS A 72 0.39 9.80 25.52
N LYS A 73 1.65 9.81 25.97
CA LYS A 73 2.02 10.48 27.22
C LYS A 73 1.26 11.78 27.21
N GLN A 74 0.35 11.96 28.17
CA GLN A 74 -0.49 13.14 28.25
C GLN A 74 0.45 14.34 28.28
N ASP A 75 0.71 14.94 27.13
CA ASP A 75 1.13 16.32 27.08
C ASP A 75 -0.01 17.05 27.77
N THR A 76 0.31 17.76 28.84
CA THR A 76 -0.58 18.41 29.81
C THR A 76 -1.49 19.50 29.22
N LYS A 77 -1.75 19.44 27.91
CA LYS A 77 -2.52 20.37 27.09
C LYS A 77 -3.70 19.72 26.35
N SER A 78 -3.81 18.39 26.29
CA SER A 78 -4.99 17.71 25.73
C SER A 78 -5.98 17.36 26.83
N SER A 79 -7.26 17.69 26.65
CA SER A 79 -8.35 17.34 27.58
C SER A 79 -8.30 15.85 27.97
N PRO A 80 -8.55 15.51 29.24
CA PRO A 80 -8.31 14.18 29.81
C PRO A 80 -9.13 13.03 29.18
N ASP A 81 -10.19 13.33 28.41
CA ASP A 81 -11.11 12.33 27.85
C ASP A 81 -10.95 12.08 26.34
N GLN A 82 -9.92 12.62 25.70
CA GLN A 82 -9.82 12.58 24.23
C GLN A 82 -8.96 11.40 23.71
N PHE A 83 -9.60 10.26 23.45
CA PHE A 83 -8.97 9.16 22.71
C PHE A 83 -8.64 9.59 21.26
N ASP A 84 -7.39 9.39 20.84
CA ASP A 84 -6.98 9.44 19.43
C ASP A 84 -7.30 8.07 18.79
N ASN A 85 -8.30 8.02 17.93
CA ASN A 85 -8.76 6.77 17.33
C ASN A 85 -8.17 6.57 15.94
N ARG A 86 -7.83 5.32 15.62
CA ARG A 86 -7.66 4.85 14.25
C ARG A 86 -8.96 4.19 13.80
N LEU A 87 -9.66 4.85 12.87
CA LEU A 87 -10.82 4.27 12.19
C LEU A 87 -10.34 3.36 11.06
N THR A 88 -10.79 2.12 11.05
CA THR A 88 -10.48 1.14 9.99
C THR A 88 -11.75 0.41 9.56
N CYS A 89 -11.76 -0.17 8.37
CA CYS A 89 -12.86 -1.02 7.90
C CYS A 89 -12.44 -2.50 7.90
N ASP A 90 -13.37 -3.40 8.21
CA ASP A 90 -13.17 -4.84 8.04
C ASP A 90 -13.29 -5.24 6.56
N ALA A 91 -12.23 -4.99 5.78
CA ALA A 91 -12.19 -5.27 4.35
C ALA A 91 -11.95 -6.75 3.99
N ARG A 92 -11.82 -7.66 4.97
CA ARG A 92 -11.60 -9.09 4.71
C ARG A 92 -12.61 -9.72 3.74
N PRO A 93 -13.94 -9.52 3.88
CA PRO A 93 -14.92 -10.01 2.91
C PRO A 93 -14.72 -9.44 1.50
N MET A 94 -14.49 -8.12 1.38
CA MET A 94 -14.27 -7.47 0.09
C MET A 94 -12.98 -7.95 -0.58
N ASN A 95 -11.91 -8.13 0.19
CA ASN A 95 -10.62 -8.61 -0.31
C ASN A 95 -10.68 -10.01 -0.93
N LYS A 96 -11.68 -10.84 -0.58
CA LYS A 96 -11.91 -12.14 -1.22
C LYS A 96 -12.57 -12.01 -2.60
N ALA A 97 -13.29 -10.92 -2.84
CA ALA A 97 -13.95 -10.62 -4.10
C ALA A 97 -13.03 -9.91 -5.11
N LEU A 98 -11.93 -9.31 -4.64
CA LEU A 98 -10.97 -8.61 -5.49
C LEU A 98 -10.05 -9.58 -6.22
N ARG A 99 -9.88 -9.37 -7.53
CA ARG A 99 -8.82 -10.02 -8.32
C ARG A 99 -7.50 -9.38 -7.94
N ARG A 100 -6.62 -10.16 -7.29
CA ARG A 100 -5.29 -9.67 -6.90
C ARG A 100 -4.36 -9.67 -8.10
N THR A 101 -4.16 -8.50 -8.69
CA THR A 101 -3.06 -8.27 -9.62
C THR A 101 -1.74 -8.28 -8.84
N ARG A 102 -0.76 -9.05 -9.31
CA ARG A 102 0.56 -9.09 -8.69
C ARG A 102 1.32 -7.83 -9.08
N HIS A 103 1.33 -6.85 -8.20
CA HIS A 103 2.19 -5.67 -8.32
C HIS A 103 3.44 -5.91 -7.47
N PRO A 104 4.59 -6.26 -8.08
CA PRO A 104 5.83 -6.41 -7.33
C PRO A 104 6.25 -5.05 -6.79
N THR A 105 6.05 -4.84 -5.48
CA THR A 105 6.61 -3.70 -4.77
C THR A 105 8.11 -3.91 -4.67
N LYS A 106 8.88 -2.99 -5.24
CA LYS A 106 10.34 -2.95 -5.09
C LYS A 106 10.68 -2.79 -3.61
N SER A 107 11.69 -3.52 -3.12
CA SER A 107 12.16 -3.33 -1.76
C SER A 107 12.79 -1.94 -1.60
N SER A 108 13.00 -1.48 -0.37
CA SER A 108 13.80 -0.27 -0.14
C SER A 108 15.18 -0.40 -0.76
N GLU A 109 15.81 -1.57 -0.66
CA GLU A 109 17.12 -1.85 -1.25
C GLU A 109 17.10 -1.76 -2.78
N ASP A 110 16.02 -2.19 -3.43
CA ASP A 110 15.85 -2.06 -4.88
C ASP A 110 15.78 -0.59 -5.32
N LEU A 111 15.24 0.29 -4.47
CA LEU A 111 15.06 1.71 -4.74
C LEU A 111 16.25 2.58 -4.34
N ILE A 112 17.19 2.06 -3.53
CA ILE A 112 18.39 2.81 -3.17
C ILE A 112 19.27 2.95 -4.41
N TYR A 113 19.49 4.21 -4.78
CA TYR A 113 20.45 4.65 -5.78
C TYR A 113 21.30 5.76 -5.18
N LEU A 114 22.55 5.84 -5.60
CA LEU A 114 23.45 6.92 -5.21
C LEU A 114 23.14 8.16 -6.06
N VAL A 115 22.82 9.28 -5.41
CA VAL A 115 22.59 10.57 -6.10
C VAL A 115 23.87 11.39 -6.00
N CYS A 116 24.49 11.71 -7.13
CA CYS A 116 25.72 12.51 -7.21
C CYS A 116 25.58 13.64 -8.22
N ALA A 117 26.58 14.53 -8.30
CA ALA A 117 26.60 15.66 -9.24
C ALA A 117 26.49 15.23 -10.72
N GLU A 118 26.89 13.99 -11.02
CA GLU A 118 26.84 13.39 -12.37
C GLU A 118 25.54 12.62 -12.63
N GLY A 119 24.60 12.61 -11.68
CA GLY A 119 23.29 11.96 -11.80
C GLY A 119 23.08 10.81 -10.81
N ILE A 120 22.10 9.97 -11.11
CA ILE A 120 21.74 8.79 -10.31
C ILE A 120 22.61 7.61 -10.78
N LYS A 121 23.25 6.91 -9.84
CA LYS A 121 24.11 5.75 -10.09
C LYS A 121 23.67 4.55 -9.25
N PRO A 122 23.95 3.30 -9.67
CA PRO A 122 23.85 2.15 -8.78
C PRO A 122 24.72 2.36 -7.53
N THR A 123 24.28 1.83 -6.39
CA THR A 123 25.10 1.79 -5.17
C THR A 123 26.36 0.94 -5.39
N ASP A 124 27.47 1.29 -4.75
CA ASP A 124 28.72 0.52 -4.83
C ASP A 124 28.51 -0.95 -4.44
N ASP A 125 27.68 -1.22 -3.43
CA ASP A 125 27.30 -2.59 -3.02
C ASP A 125 26.65 -3.38 -4.17
N LYS A 126 25.76 -2.74 -4.95
CA LYS A 126 25.11 -3.37 -6.11
C LYS A 126 26.12 -3.64 -7.22
N CYS A 127 27.08 -2.73 -7.43
CA CYS A 127 28.16 -2.91 -8.39
C CYS A 127 29.13 -4.03 -7.96
N GLN A 128 29.45 -4.11 -6.67
CA GLN A 128 30.34 -5.12 -6.11
C GLN A 128 29.71 -6.51 -6.19
N ALA A 129 28.42 -6.64 -5.84
CA ALA A 129 27.69 -7.90 -5.95
C ALA A 129 27.68 -8.45 -7.39
N LEU A 130 27.63 -7.58 -8.41
CA LEU A 130 27.72 -8.00 -9.82
C LEU A 130 29.14 -8.42 -10.22
N ARG A 131 30.18 -7.77 -9.65
CA ARG A 131 31.58 -8.12 -9.94
C ARG A 131 31.99 -9.44 -9.29
N GLU A 132 31.47 -9.71 -8.10
CA GLU A 132 31.76 -10.92 -7.31
C GLU A 132 30.79 -12.07 -7.60
N ALA A 133 29.78 -11.84 -8.43
CA ALA A 133 28.83 -12.87 -8.85
C ALA A 133 29.58 -14.02 -9.52
N THR A 134 29.49 -15.21 -8.94
CA THR A 134 30.02 -16.43 -9.54
C THR A 134 29.18 -16.84 -10.74
N THR A 135 29.82 -17.49 -11.71
CA THR A 135 29.14 -18.08 -12.87
C THR A 135 28.06 -19.04 -12.36
N PRO A 136 26.77 -18.80 -12.65
CA PRO A 136 25.70 -19.59 -12.08
C PRO A 136 25.77 -21.01 -12.60
N SER A 137 25.79 -21.96 -11.69
CA SER A 137 25.83 -23.40 -12.00
C SER A 137 24.44 -24.03 -12.01
N ASN A 138 23.46 -23.33 -11.42
CA ASN A 138 22.09 -23.81 -11.27
C ASN A 138 21.06 -22.73 -11.60
N VAL A 139 19.85 -23.15 -11.96
CA VAL A 139 18.70 -22.29 -12.33
C VAL A 139 18.35 -21.30 -11.22
N LYS A 140 18.53 -21.66 -9.95
CA LYS A 140 18.27 -20.76 -8.81
C LYS A 140 19.28 -19.60 -8.76
N GLU A 141 20.56 -19.90 -8.97
CA GLU A 141 21.65 -18.90 -9.00
C GLU A 141 21.49 -17.99 -10.21
N LEU A 142 21.17 -18.57 -11.36
CA LEU A 142 20.90 -17.83 -12.58
C LEU A 142 19.73 -16.84 -12.41
N ARG A 143 18.60 -17.29 -11.84
CA ARG A 143 17.46 -16.41 -11.55
C ARG A 143 17.83 -15.30 -10.58
N SER A 144 18.66 -15.60 -9.58
CA SER A 144 19.16 -14.61 -8.63
C SER A 144 20.01 -13.54 -9.34
N LEU A 145 20.95 -13.96 -10.19
CA LEU A 145 21.79 -13.06 -10.97
C LEU A 145 20.97 -12.20 -11.93
N LEU A 146 20.01 -12.81 -12.63
CA LEU A 146 19.12 -12.12 -13.56
C LEU A 146 18.31 -11.03 -12.84
N ASN A 147 17.81 -11.30 -11.64
CA ASN A 147 17.08 -10.29 -10.85
C ASN A 147 17.95 -9.08 -10.50
N VAL A 148 19.23 -9.28 -10.16
CA VAL A 148 20.16 -8.19 -9.85
C VAL A 148 20.44 -7.35 -11.10
N ILE A 149 20.62 -7.99 -12.26
CA ILE A 149 20.81 -7.31 -13.55
C ILE A 149 19.56 -6.51 -13.92
N LEU A 150 18.38 -7.12 -13.84
CA LEU A 150 17.11 -6.48 -14.18
C LEU A 150 16.79 -5.29 -13.23
N SER A 151 17.19 -5.37 -11.96
CA SER A 151 17.06 -4.26 -11.00
C SER A 151 17.88 -3.02 -11.41
N ASN A 152 18.99 -3.22 -12.12
CA ASN A 152 19.88 -2.17 -12.63
C ASN A 152 19.72 -1.89 -14.13
N SER A 153 18.71 -2.46 -14.78
CA SER A 153 18.47 -2.36 -16.23
C SER A 153 18.45 -0.93 -16.76
N ARG A 154 18.00 0.05 -15.96
CA ARG A 154 18.01 1.47 -16.32
C ARG A 154 19.40 2.05 -16.61
N PHE A 155 20.47 1.39 -16.17
CA PHE A 155 21.87 1.83 -16.35
C PHE A 155 22.64 0.98 -17.35
N ILE A 156 22.05 -0.11 -17.84
CA ILE A 156 22.67 -1.04 -18.77
C ILE A 156 22.01 -0.82 -20.13
N ARG A 157 22.81 -0.53 -21.16
CA ARG A 157 22.30 -0.36 -22.53
C ARG A 157 21.83 -1.73 -23.06
N ASP A 158 20.63 -1.77 -23.65
CA ASP A 158 20.07 -2.94 -24.35
C ASP A 158 19.93 -4.23 -23.52
N THR A 159 19.47 -4.13 -22.26
CA THR A 159 19.32 -5.32 -21.39
C THR A 159 18.40 -6.41 -21.95
N CYS A 160 17.28 -6.05 -22.60
CA CYS A 160 16.27 -7.02 -23.04
C CYS A 160 16.84 -8.00 -24.07
N SER A 161 17.55 -7.50 -25.09
CA SER A 161 18.14 -8.31 -26.15
C SER A 161 19.21 -9.28 -25.67
N THR A 162 19.92 -8.93 -24.60
CA THR A 162 21.00 -9.77 -24.05
C THR A 162 20.46 -10.85 -23.11
N THR A 163 19.37 -10.60 -22.38
CA THR A 163 18.78 -11.56 -21.44
C THR A 163 17.82 -12.56 -22.08
N GLU A 164 17.30 -12.28 -23.28
CA GLU A 164 16.38 -13.15 -24.02
C GLU A 164 17.07 -14.19 -24.93
N MET A 165 18.38 -14.05 -25.22
CA MET A 165 19.11 -14.91 -26.17
C MET A 165 19.65 -16.24 -25.59
N GLY A 166 18.97 -16.86 -24.64
CA GLY A 166 19.40 -18.19 -24.23
C GLY A 166 18.62 -18.86 -23.12
N PHE A 167 17.32 -19.13 -23.34
CA PHE A 167 16.62 -20.32 -22.83
C PHE A 167 15.50 -20.70 -23.79
#